data_AF-A0A2D5QQY0-F1
#
_entry.id   AF-A0A2D5QQY0-F1
#
_cell.length_a   1.000
_cell.length_b   1.000
_cell.length_c   1.000
_cell.angle_alpha   90.00
_cell.angle_beta   90.00
_cell.angle_gamma   90.00
#
_symmetry.space_group_name_H-M   'P 1'
#
loop_
_entity.id
_entity.type
_entity.pdbx_description
1 polymer ?
#
loop_
_entity_poly.entity_id
_entity_poly.type
_entity_poly.pdbx_seq_one_letter_code
_entity_poly.pdbx_strand_id
1 'polypeptide(L)'
;MKTTLKINLSLLIILSMVKPIGATPKDSNKSQTPAVKAKSVKVSKTEKKSALKRLDQRVIKASKNLFNALNKELKIEGVSFTTLAVLPFKSLDKGAKDADVDAALAELFSTRMSSRDQIIAVERSRINSVISELKRANTGQLSPKGAAQAGKLLGARYVLVGSITTMGQALQVTTRLVASETGEVVSGEIVRAPRKEFVKFQQQVVIPKSKIGAAIRSFLIPGWGQLYNDAKLTGYSTIIAGLSTVGTAALYGYLGTMAEAEYQENKAETVSRRADANRYYRNARIALWSYAAIWSFAIFDAYVSGTSNSKIDLNAWSDLESTGLIFSGTF
;
A
#
# COMPACT_ATOMS: atom_id res chain seq x y z
N MET A 1 -27.79 -29.15 -6.51
CA MET A 1 -26.74 -28.18 -6.13
C MET A 1 -26.61 -27.09 -7.18
N LYS A 2 -27.33 -25.97 -7.01
CA LYS A 2 -27.02 -24.65 -7.62
C LYS A 2 -27.68 -23.60 -6.71
N THR A 3 -26.87 -22.92 -5.90
CA THR A 3 -27.33 -21.85 -5.00
C THR A 3 -26.79 -20.54 -5.53
N THR A 4 -27.61 -19.80 -6.27
CA THR A 4 -27.33 -18.41 -6.67
C THR A 4 -27.86 -17.46 -5.60
N LEU A 5 -26.94 -16.69 -5.06
CA LEU A 5 -27.09 -15.67 -4.05
C LEU A 5 -27.99 -14.52 -4.58
N LYS A 6 -29.26 -14.49 -4.16
CA LYS A 6 -30.15 -13.34 -4.37
C LYS A 6 -29.73 -12.21 -3.43
N ILE A 7 -28.97 -11.25 -3.96
CA ILE A 7 -28.62 -10.02 -3.26
C ILE A 7 -29.84 -9.07 -3.32
N ASN A 8 -30.55 -9.03 -2.20
CA ASN A 8 -31.13 -7.87 -1.52
C ASN A 8 -31.72 -6.74 -2.40
N LEU A 9 -33.01 -6.89 -2.75
CA LEU A 9 -33.85 -5.90 -3.43
C LEU A 9 -34.25 -4.72 -2.50
N SER A 10 -33.89 -4.77 -1.22
CA SER A 10 -34.35 -3.82 -0.20
C SER A 10 -33.60 -2.48 -0.20
N LEU A 11 -32.45 -2.39 -0.87
CA LEU A 11 -31.68 -1.13 -0.98
C LEU A 11 -32.23 -0.18 -2.06
N LEU A 12 -33.01 -0.70 -3.01
CA LEU A 12 -33.54 0.07 -4.14
C LEU A 12 -34.81 0.86 -3.79
N ILE A 13 -35.51 0.47 -2.73
CA ILE A 13 -36.76 1.13 -2.28
C ILE A 13 -36.47 2.41 -1.48
N ILE A 14 -35.30 2.50 -0.83
CA ILE A 14 -34.91 3.69 -0.05
C ILE A 14 -34.47 4.85 -0.97
N LEU A 15 -34.11 4.57 -2.22
CA LEU A 15 -33.67 5.58 -3.19
C LEU A 15 -34.81 6.21 -4.01
N SER A 16 -36.05 5.70 -3.93
CA SER A 16 -37.18 6.16 -4.78
C SER A 16 -38.03 7.29 -4.17
N MET A 17 -37.68 7.80 -2.98
CA MET A 17 -38.42 8.89 -2.31
C MET A 17 -37.85 10.29 -2.54
N VAL A 18 -36.95 10.48 -3.51
CA VAL A 18 -36.45 11.81 -3.91
C VAL A 18 -36.79 12.05 -5.39
N LYS A 19 -37.82 12.86 -5.65
CA LYS A 19 -38.19 13.33 -6.99
C LYS A 19 -37.19 14.39 -7.47
N PRO A 20 -36.62 14.29 -8.69
CA PRO A 20 -35.83 15.37 -9.29
C PRO A 20 -36.73 16.39 -10.01
N ILE A 21 -36.34 17.67 -9.94
CA ILE A 21 -36.96 18.80 -10.63
C ILE A 21 -36.32 18.97 -12.02
N GLY A 22 -37.14 18.94 -13.07
CA GLY A 22 -37.06 19.75 -14.30
C GLY A 22 -35.84 19.60 -15.23
N ALA A 23 -36.05 19.01 -16.41
CA ALA A 23 -35.19 19.14 -17.58
C ALA A 23 -35.76 20.16 -18.59
N THR A 24 -34.89 20.91 -19.28
CA THR A 24 -35.19 21.58 -20.55
C THR A 24 -34.02 21.39 -21.54
N PRO A 25 -34.28 21.26 -22.85
CA PRO A 25 -33.30 20.78 -23.83
C PRO A 25 -32.49 21.92 -24.48
N LYS A 26 -31.26 21.65 -24.91
CA LYS A 26 -30.54 22.54 -25.83
C LYS A 26 -29.63 21.78 -26.81
N ASP A 27 -30.04 21.85 -28.07
CA ASP A 27 -29.32 21.96 -29.34
C ASP A 27 -28.13 21.05 -29.66
N SER A 28 -28.38 20.24 -30.69
CA SER A 28 -27.40 19.59 -31.54
C SER A 28 -26.62 20.62 -32.38
N ASN A 29 -25.30 20.66 -32.25
CA ASN A 29 -24.47 21.06 -33.37
C ASN A 29 -23.20 20.20 -33.44
N LYS A 30 -23.05 19.52 -34.58
CA LYS A 30 -21.92 18.64 -34.92
C LYS A 30 -20.78 19.50 -35.47
N SER A 31 -19.61 19.43 -34.86
CA SER A 31 -18.35 19.80 -35.50
C SER A 31 -17.38 18.64 -35.36
N GLN A 32 -17.20 17.93 -36.47
CA GLN A 32 -16.21 16.86 -36.64
C GLN A 32 -14.81 17.50 -36.71
N THR A 33 -13.88 16.99 -35.91
CA THR A 33 -12.44 17.20 -36.10
C THR A 33 -11.79 15.80 -36.08
N PRO A 34 -10.89 15.47 -37.03
CA PRO A 34 -10.51 14.08 -37.29
C PRO A 34 -9.64 13.53 -36.16
N ALA A 35 -10.05 12.36 -35.66
CA ALA A 35 -9.31 11.59 -34.65
C ALA A 35 -7.97 11.10 -35.21
N VAL A 36 -6.87 11.66 -34.72
CA VAL A 36 -5.54 11.05 -34.81
C VAL A 36 -5.59 9.76 -33.98
N LYS A 37 -5.63 8.61 -34.66
CA LYS A 37 -5.55 7.28 -34.05
C LYS A 37 -4.20 7.11 -33.34
N ALA A 38 -4.16 7.39 -32.04
CA ALA A 38 -3.10 6.91 -31.17
C ALA A 38 -3.20 5.38 -31.11
N LYS A 39 -2.32 4.68 -31.83
CA LYS A 39 -2.10 3.24 -31.68
C LYS A 39 -1.63 2.95 -30.26
N SER A 40 -2.57 2.59 -29.38
CA SER A 40 -2.25 1.97 -28.10
C SER A 40 -1.61 0.60 -28.36
N VAL A 41 -0.29 0.53 -28.27
CA VAL A 41 0.46 -0.74 -28.34
C VAL A 41 0.02 -1.61 -27.15
N LYS A 42 -0.80 -2.63 -27.43
CA LYS A 42 -1.14 -3.70 -26.47
C LYS A 42 0.14 -4.51 -26.20
N VAL A 43 0.89 -4.12 -25.17
CA VAL A 43 2.03 -4.90 -24.66
C VAL A 43 1.51 -6.24 -24.12
N SER A 44 1.91 -7.34 -24.76
CA SER A 44 1.38 -8.68 -24.49
C SER A 44 1.86 -9.22 -23.13
N LYS A 45 1.10 -10.13 -22.50
CA LYS A 45 1.44 -10.76 -21.21
C LYS A 45 2.82 -11.45 -21.23
N THR A 46 3.24 -11.95 -22.39
CA THR A 46 4.52 -12.66 -22.61
C THR A 46 5.73 -11.71 -22.52
N GLU A 47 5.64 -10.51 -23.09
CA GLU A 47 6.69 -9.48 -22.99
C GLU A 47 6.82 -8.91 -21.57
N LYS A 48 5.71 -8.88 -20.82
CA LYS A 48 5.72 -8.48 -19.41
C LYS A 48 6.48 -9.48 -18.54
N LYS A 49 6.32 -10.79 -18.81
CA LYS A 49 6.99 -11.89 -18.09
C LYS A 49 8.51 -11.94 -18.37
N SER A 50 8.93 -11.65 -19.62
CA SER A 50 10.34 -11.68 -20.01
C SER A 50 11.16 -10.48 -19.51
N ALA A 51 10.57 -9.29 -19.47
CA ALA A 51 11.23 -8.07 -18.99
C ALA A 51 11.53 -8.12 -17.48
N LEU A 52 10.57 -8.64 -16.69
CA LEU A 52 10.76 -8.88 -15.26
C LEU A 52 11.88 -9.89 -15.00
N LYS A 53 11.88 -11.01 -15.75
CA LYS A 53 12.92 -12.04 -15.66
C LYS A 53 14.32 -11.48 -15.95
N ARG A 54 14.44 -10.55 -16.89
CA ARG A 54 15.74 -9.90 -17.23
C ARG A 54 16.22 -8.97 -16.12
N LEU A 55 15.33 -8.16 -15.54
CA LEU A 55 15.69 -7.28 -14.43
C LEU A 55 16.08 -8.11 -13.20
N ASP A 56 15.31 -9.14 -12.86
CA ASP A 56 15.64 -10.03 -11.74
C ASP A 56 17.00 -10.71 -11.95
N GLN A 57 17.28 -11.22 -13.15
CA GLN A 57 18.60 -11.78 -13.49
C GLN A 57 19.75 -10.77 -13.30
N ARG A 58 19.54 -9.49 -13.64
CA ARG A 58 20.55 -8.44 -13.42
C ARG A 58 20.78 -8.19 -11.93
N VAL A 59 19.71 -8.15 -11.13
CA VAL A 59 19.83 -7.99 -9.68
C VAL A 59 20.44 -9.22 -9.01
N ILE A 60 20.11 -10.43 -9.48
CA ILE A 60 20.75 -11.68 -9.05
C ILE A 60 22.26 -11.61 -9.29
N LYS A 61 22.66 -11.23 -10.51
CA LYS A 61 24.08 -11.12 -10.88
C LYS A 61 24.80 -10.11 -9.98
N ALA A 62 24.22 -8.93 -9.77
CA ALA A 62 24.77 -7.91 -8.88
C ALA A 62 24.90 -8.41 -7.43
N SER A 63 23.86 -9.06 -6.90
CA SER A 63 23.87 -9.61 -5.53
C SER A 63 24.94 -10.70 -5.39
N LYS A 64 25.09 -11.57 -6.38
CA LYS A 64 26.14 -12.61 -6.40
C LYS A 64 27.54 -12.02 -6.42
N ASN A 65 27.77 -10.97 -7.21
CA ASN A 65 29.06 -10.31 -7.27
C ASN A 65 29.41 -9.63 -5.93
N LEU A 66 28.45 -8.91 -5.34
CA LEU A 66 28.62 -8.29 -4.01
C LEU A 66 28.93 -9.35 -2.94
N PHE A 67 28.21 -10.46 -2.96
CA PHE A 67 28.45 -11.57 -2.03
C PHE A 67 29.82 -12.22 -2.25
N ASN A 68 30.24 -12.44 -3.50
CA ASN A 68 31.56 -13.00 -3.79
C ASN A 68 32.69 -12.10 -3.31
N ALA A 69 32.54 -10.77 -3.49
CA ALA A 69 33.50 -9.80 -2.98
C ALA A 69 33.53 -9.81 -1.45
N LEU A 70 32.38 -9.85 -0.79
CA LEU A 70 32.29 -9.99 0.66
C LEU A 70 32.96 -11.28 1.13
N ASN A 71 32.64 -12.43 0.55
CA ASN A 71 33.19 -13.73 0.93
C ASN A 71 34.72 -13.78 0.70
N LYS A 72 35.23 -13.09 -0.31
CA LYS A 72 36.68 -12.93 -0.49
C LYS A 72 37.29 -12.19 0.69
N GLU A 73 36.67 -11.09 1.13
CA GLU A 73 37.11 -10.32 2.28
C GLU A 73 37.07 -11.15 3.58
N LEU A 74 35.97 -11.87 3.82
CA LEU A 74 35.83 -12.75 4.98
C LEU A 74 36.92 -13.84 5.03
N LYS A 75 37.29 -14.40 3.87
CA LYS A 75 38.38 -15.38 3.78
C LYS A 75 39.75 -14.76 4.08
N ILE A 76 39.98 -13.52 3.66
CA ILE A 76 41.22 -12.79 3.97
C ILE A 76 41.31 -12.53 5.47
N GLU A 77 40.20 -12.15 6.10
CA GLU A 77 40.12 -11.90 7.54
C GLU A 77 40.08 -13.19 8.40
N GLY A 78 39.88 -14.36 7.79
CA GLY A 78 39.76 -15.63 8.50
C GLY A 78 38.46 -15.79 9.30
N VAL A 79 37.38 -15.11 8.92
CA VAL A 79 36.09 -15.13 9.64
C VAL A 79 35.04 -15.91 8.84
N SER A 80 34.24 -16.74 9.50
CA SER A 80 33.22 -17.58 8.86
C SER A 80 31.88 -16.88 8.62
N PHE A 81 31.54 -15.87 9.44
CA PHE A 81 30.30 -15.10 9.34
C PHE A 81 30.53 -13.60 9.57
N THR A 82 29.60 -12.78 9.13
CA THR A 82 29.66 -11.32 9.31
C THR A 82 28.28 -10.69 9.44
N THR A 83 28.23 -9.53 10.08
CA THR A 83 27.00 -8.75 10.22
C THR A 83 26.88 -7.73 9.10
N LEU A 84 25.74 -7.74 8.39
CA LEU A 84 25.46 -6.84 7.27
C LEU A 84 24.21 -6.01 7.54
N ALA A 85 24.33 -4.70 7.40
CA ALA A 85 23.17 -3.80 7.35
C ALA A 85 22.88 -3.37 5.91
N VAL A 86 21.65 -3.53 5.46
CA VAL A 86 21.19 -2.97 4.18
C VAL A 86 20.42 -1.69 4.45
N LEU A 87 21.02 -0.54 4.15
CA LEU A 87 20.37 0.74 4.37
C LEU A 87 19.32 1.01 3.28
N PRO A 88 18.27 1.81 3.57
CA PRO A 88 17.33 2.27 2.57
C PRO A 88 18.05 2.92 1.39
N PHE A 89 17.68 2.50 0.18
CA PHE A 89 18.25 3.09 -1.03
C PHE A 89 17.74 4.52 -1.20
N LYS A 90 18.55 5.38 -1.80
CA LYS A 90 18.13 6.74 -2.16
C LYS A 90 17.69 6.80 -3.60
N SER A 91 16.44 7.17 -3.82
CA SER A 91 16.02 7.57 -5.15
C SER A 91 16.36 9.03 -5.41
N LEU A 92 17.17 9.30 -6.43
CA LEU A 92 17.38 10.63 -7.02
C LEU A 92 16.38 10.91 -8.15
N ASP A 93 15.60 9.90 -8.54
CA ASP A 93 14.53 10.01 -9.52
C ASP A 93 13.16 10.10 -8.82
N LYS A 94 12.39 11.15 -9.12
CA LYS A 94 11.08 11.39 -8.50
C LYS A 94 10.09 10.26 -8.78
N GLY A 95 10.02 9.78 -10.03
CA GLY A 95 9.04 8.74 -10.38
C GLY A 95 9.37 7.37 -9.79
N ALA A 96 10.65 7.01 -9.67
CA ALA A 96 11.07 5.84 -8.93
C ALA A 96 10.82 5.98 -7.42
N LYS A 97 10.90 7.21 -6.88
CA LYS A 97 10.58 7.50 -5.49
C LYS A 97 9.08 7.35 -5.20
N ASP A 98 8.24 7.95 -6.05
CA ASP A 98 6.78 7.89 -5.91
C ASP A 98 6.24 6.46 -6.07
N ALA A 99 6.96 5.63 -6.80
CA ALA A 99 6.65 4.22 -6.98
C ALA A 99 7.34 3.31 -5.94
N ASP A 100 8.02 3.83 -4.91
CA ASP A 100 8.72 3.06 -3.87
C ASP A 100 9.70 1.99 -4.41
N VAL A 101 10.31 2.25 -5.56
CA VAL A 101 11.29 1.34 -6.19
C VAL A 101 12.54 1.19 -5.31
N ASP A 102 12.91 2.25 -4.58
CA ASP A 102 14.04 2.24 -3.64
C ASP A 102 13.82 1.30 -2.45
N ALA A 103 12.63 1.33 -1.84
CA ALA A 103 12.28 0.42 -0.76
C ALA A 103 12.22 -1.04 -1.24
N ALA A 104 11.62 -1.30 -2.41
CA ALA A 104 11.52 -2.64 -2.98
C ALA A 104 12.89 -3.24 -3.31
N LEU A 105 13.80 -2.44 -3.88
CA LEU A 105 15.16 -2.90 -4.18
C LEU A 105 15.98 -3.14 -2.91
N ALA A 106 15.91 -2.24 -1.91
CA ALA A 106 16.61 -2.43 -0.65
C ALA A 106 16.20 -3.74 0.04
N GLU A 107 14.90 -4.04 0.07
CA GLU A 107 14.41 -5.31 0.62
C GLU A 107 14.90 -6.51 -0.20
N LEU A 108 14.80 -6.45 -1.54
CA LEU A 108 15.28 -7.54 -2.40
C LEU A 108 16.77 -7.85 -2.16
N PHE A 109 17.60 -6.81 -2.06
CA PHE A 109 19.01 -6.99 -1.74
C PHE A 109 19.20 -7.52 -0.32
N SER A 110 18.43 -7.02 0.67
CA SER A 110 18.45 -7.53 2.05
C SER A 110 18.17 -9.02 2.09
N THR A 111 17.07 -9.48 1.51
CA THR A 111 16.68 -10.89 1.50
C THR A 111 17.70 -11.76 0.77
N ARG A 112 18.22 -11.31 -0.38
CA ARG A 112 19.22 -12.07 -1.15
C ARG A 112 20.57 -12.19 -0.45
N MET A 113 20.93 -11.19 0.35
CA MET A 113 22.16 -11.23 1.13
C MET A 113 21.95 -12.04 2.40
N SER A 114 20.82 -11.87 3.11
CA SER A 114 20.52 -12.60 4.34
C SER A 114 20.25 -14.08 4.12
N SER A 115 19.89 -14.50 2.90
CA SER A 115 19.69 -15.92 2.56
C SER A 115 21.02 -16.71 2.46
N ARG A 116 22.15 -16.12 2.87
CA ARG A 116 23.48 -16.75 2.84
C ARG A 116 23.91 -17.01 4.28
N ASP A 117 24.35 -18.23 4.57
CA ASP A 117 24.72 -18.67 5.92
C ASP A 117 25.84 -17.82 6.56
N GLN A 118 26.65 -17.16 5.74
CA GLN A 118 27.76 -16.31 6.18
C GLN A 118 27.31 -14.90 6.61
N ILE A 119 26.02 -14.56 6.45
CA ILE A 119 25.50 -13.20 6.67
C ILE A 119 24.45 -13.18 7.78
N ILE A 120 24.74 -12.40 8.82
CA ILE A 120 23.80 -12.03 9.88
C ILE A 120 23.22 -10.66 9.54
N ALA A 121 21.97 -10.61 9.08
CA ALA A 121 21.34 -9.36 8.68
C ALA A 121 20.84 -8.54 9.88
N VAL A 122 21.06 -7.22 9.85
CA VAL A 122 20.52 -6.32 10.87
C VAL A 122 19.03 -6.04 10.63
N GLU A 123 18.25 -6.07 11.71
CA GLU A 123 16.81 -5.79 11.67
C GLU A 123 16.48 -4.37 11.20
N ARG A 124 15.41 -4.26 10.40
CA ARG A 124 14.95 -3.01 9.80
C ARG A 124 14.53 -1.95 10.82
N SER A 125 13.94 -2.35 11.95
CA SER A 125 13.55 -1.46 13.05
C SER A 125 14.75 -0.71 13.64
N ARG A 126 15.87 -1.41 13.85
CA ARG A 126 17.14 -0.84 14.32
C ARG A 126 17.74 0.12 13.29
N ILE A 127 17.73 -0.27 12.02
CA ILE A 127 18.23 0.56 10.91
C ILE A 127 17.50 1.91 10.86
N ASN A 128 16.16 1.91 10.93
CA ASN A 128 15.37 3.14 10.89
C ASN A 128 15.67 4.08 12.07
N SER A 129 15.93 3.52 13.24
CA SER A 129 16.23 4.29 14.46
C SER A 129 17.58 5.01 14.32
N VAL A 130 18.61 4.29 13.88
CA VAL A 130 19.96 4.84 13.63
C VAL A 130 19.94 5.88 12.52
N ILE A 131 19.25 5.62 11.42
CA ILE A 131 19.15 6.59 10.32
C ILE A 131 18.51 7.89 10.80
N SER A 132 17.46 7.80 11.61
CA SER A 132 16.79 8.97 12.19
C SER A 132 17.73 9.81 13.05
N GLU A 133 18.63 9.15 13.78
CA GLU A 133 19.68 9.81 14.55
C GLU A 133 20.74 10.47 13.66
N LEU A 134 21.21 9.77 12.63
CA LEU A 134 22.16 10.33 11.65
C LEU A 134 21.60 11.53 10.89
N LYS A 135 20.28 11.55 10.62
CA LYS A 135 19.61 12.73 10.03
C LYS A 135 19.72 13.94 10.94
N ARG A 136 19.47 13.75 12.25
CA ARG A 136 19.58 14.82 13.25
C ARG A 136 21.00 15.33 13.37
N ALA A 137 21.99 14.44 13.26
CA ALA A 137 23.41 14.79 13.30
C ALA A 137 23.94 15.43 11.99
N ASN A 138 23.09 15.64 10.97
CA ASN A 138 23.44 16.17 9.65
C ASN A 138 24.61 15.42 8.95
N THR A 139 24.72 14.11 9.22
CA THR A 139 25.74 13.27 8.59
C THR A 139 25.23 12.78 7.24
N GLY A 140 26.08 12.82 6.22
CA GLY A 140 25.75 12.40 4.86
C GLY A 140 25.51 10.88 4.77
N GLN A 141 24.29 10.43 5.07
CA GLN A 141 23.84 9.03 5.28
C GLN A 141 24.24 7.99 4.22
N LEU A 142 24.65 8.42 3.03
CA LEU A 142 24.92 7.55 1.88
C LEU A 142 26.28 7.81 1.23
N SER A 143 27.07 8.70 1.84
CA SER A 143 28.51 8.71 1.58
C SER A 143 29.11 7.44 2.20
N PRO A 144 30.25 6.94 1.69
CA PRO A 144 30.97 5.85 2.36
C PRO A 144 31.21 6.15 3.85
N LYS A 145 31.49 7.42 4.21
CA LYS A 145 31.64 7.87 5.59
C LYS A 145 30.36 7.73 6.44
N GLY A 146 29.21 8.17 5.92
CA GLY A 146 27.94 8.05 6.62
C GLY A 146 27.44 6.61 6.72
N ALA A 147 27.67 5.82 5.68
CA ALA A 147 27.41 4.37 5.69
C ALA A 147 28.26 3.66 6.76
N ALA A 148 29.55 3.99 6.84
CA ALA A 148 30.45 3.46 7.84
C ALA A 148 29.99 3.79 9.26
N GLN A 149 29.62 5.04 9.51
CA GLN A 149 29.09 5.47 10.80
C GLN A 149 27.78 4.76 11.17
N ALA A 150 26.86 4.61 10.21
CA ALA A 150 25.64 3.83 10.40
C ALA A 150 25.95 2.38 10.77
N GLY A 151 26.93 1.77 10.10
CA GLY A 151 27.41 0.42 10.41
C GLY A 151 27.91 0.28 11.84
N LYS A 152 28.77 1.21 12.28
CA LYS A 152 29.28 1.24 13.66
C LYS A 152 28.16 1.31 14.70
N LEU A 153 27.17 2.18 14.49
CA LEU A 153 26.01 2.31 15.39
C LEU A 153 25.10 1.08 15.37
N LEU A 154 25.02 0.38 14.24
CA LEU A 154 24.22 -0.84 14.09
C LEU A 154 24.94 -2.11 14.53
N GLY A 155 26.24 -2.03 14.86
CA GLY A 155 27.09 -3.21 15.06
C GLY A 155 27.28 -4.04 13.78
N ALA A 156 27.08 -3.43 12.61
CA ALA A 156 27.24 -4.09 11.32
C ALA A 156 28.66 -3.87 10.80
N ARG A 157 29.41 -4.97 10.62
CA ARG A 157 30.78 -4.93 10.07
C ARG A 157 30.80 -4.40 8.64
N TYR A 158 29.78 -4.75 7.85
CA TYR A 158 29.58 -4.27 6.49
C TYR A 158 28.23 -3.60 6.33
N VAL A 159 28.18 -2.61 5.43
CA VAL A 159 26.96 -1.85 5.12
C VAL A 159 26.75 -1.81 3.62
N LEU A 160 25.59 -2.27 3.17
CA LEU A 160 25.15 -2.13 1.80
C LEU A 160 24.34 -0.85 1.65
N VAL A 161 24.79 0.04 0.78
CA VAL A 161 24.06 1.26 0.40
C VAL A 161 23.73 1.25 -1.08
N GLY A 162 22.63 1.90 -1.46
CA GLY A 162 22.20 1.98 -2.85
C GLY A 162 21.63 3.34 -3.22
N SER A 163 21.74 3.68 -4.50
CA SER A 163 21.12 4.87 -5.07
C SER A 163 20.52 4.57 -6.45
N ILE A 164 19.37 5.15 -6.73
CA ILE A 164 18.69 5.08 -8.03
C ILE A 164 18.82 6.43 -8.71
N THR A 165 19.35 6.45 -9.92
CA THR A 165 19.48 7.64 -10.77
C THR A 165 18.81 7.41 -12.13
N THR A 166 18.42 8.51 -12.77
CA THR A 166 17.90 8.49 -14.13
C THR A 166 19.03 8.70 -15.13
N MET A 167 19.09 7.84 -16.13
CA MET A 167 20.02 7.95 -17.26
C MET A 167 19.25 7.82 -18.56
N GLY A 168 18.89 8.95 -19.16
CA GLY A 168 18.02 9.00 -20.34
C GLY A 168 16.67 8.35 -20.05
N GLN A 169 16.33 7.29 -20.78
CA GLN A 169 15.08 6.52 -20.60
C GLN A 169 15.21 5.33 -19.64
N ALA A 170 16.40 5.09 -19.09
CA ALA A 170 16.68 3.99 -18.17
C ALA A 170 16.87 4.52 -16.74
N LEU A 171 16.60 3.65 -15.77
CA LEU A 171 17.07 3.84 -14.40
C LEU A 171 18.38 3.07 -14.22
N GLN A 172 19.28 3.67 -13.45
CA GLN A 172 20.50 3.06 -12.98
C GLN A 172 20.42 2.91 -11.47
N VAL A 173 20.59 1.69 -10.98
CA VAL A 173 20.76 1.39 -9.58
C VAL A 173 22.24 1.14 -9.35
N THR A 174 22.85 1.93 -8.47
CA THR A 174 24.23 1.75 -8.04
C THR A 174 24.21 1.29 -6.59
N THR A 175 24.78 0.13 -6.33
CA THR A 175 24.95 -0.43 -4.98
C THR A 175 26.42 -0.43 -4.61
N ARG A 176 26.72 -0.23 -3.32
CA ARG A 176 28.08 -0.22 -2.78
C ARG A 176 28.09 -0.95 -1.43
N LEU A 177 29.00 -1.89 -1.30
CA LEU A 177 29.33 -2.56 -0.05
C LEU A 177 30.46 -1.80 0.62
N VAL A 178 30.22 -1.33 1.84
CA VAL A 178 31.13 -0.46 2.59
C VAL A 178 31.57 -1.19 3.86
N ALA A 179 32.88 -1.26 4.12
CA ALA A 179 33.41 -1.72 5.39
C ALA A 179 33.16 -0.65 6.46
N SER A 180 32.50 -1.00 7.55
CA SER A 180 32.11 -0.03 8.58
C SER A 180 33.30 0.55 9.34
N GLU A 181 34.36 -0.24 9.51
CA GLU A 181 35.54 0.16 10.29
C GLU A 181 36.32 1.27 9.59
N THR A 182 36.63 1.06 8.31
CA THR A 182 37.48 1.93 7.47
C THR A 182 36.68 2.94 6.64
N GLY A 183 35.42 2.63 6.32
CA GLY A 183 34.61 3.38 5.35
C GLY A 183 35.01 3.17 3.90
N GLU A 184 35.84 2.16 3.61
CA GLU A 184 36.23 1.80 2.26
C GLU A 184 35.09 1.08 1.52
N VAL A 185 35.00 1.33 0.21
CA VAL A 185 34.07 0.62 -0.67
C VAL A 185 34.73 -0.66 -1.17
N VAL A 186 34.37 -1.78 -0.56
CA VAL A 186 34.88 -3.13 -0.85
C VAL A 186 34.42 -3.59 -2.24
N SER A 187 33.20 -3.25 -2.61
CA SER A 187 32.62 -3.61 -3.90
C SER A 187 31.50 -2.66 -4.30
N GLY A 188 31.31 -2.48 -5.61
CA GLY A 188 30.24 -1.69 -6.15
C GLY A 188 29.66 -2.34 -7.40
N GLU A 189 28.34 -2.35 -7.50
CA GLU A 189 27.62 -2.95 -8.63
C GLU A 189 26.66 -1.95 -9.25
N ILE A 190 26.48 -2.04 -10.56
CA ILE A 190 25.60 -1.16 -11.32
C ILE A 190 24.60 -2.00 -12.12
N VAL A 191 23.33 -1.82 -11.80
CA VAL A 191 22.21 -2.41 -12.55
C VAL A 191 21.51 -1.32 -13.34
N ARG A 192 21.60 -1.37 -14.66
CA ARG A 192 20.83 -0.51 -15.56
C ARG A 192 19.66 -1.28 -16.15
N ALA A 193 18.48 -0.68 -16.18
CA ALA A 193 17.34 -1.20 -16.93
C ALA A 193 16.34 -0.08 -17.29
N PRO A 194 15.52 -0.27 -18.34
CA PRO A 194 14.43 0.64 -18.66
C PRO A 194 13.51 0.89 -17.46
N ARG A 195 13.06 2.14 -17.27
CA ARG A 195 12.20 2.52 -16.14
C ARG A 195 10.96 1.64 -15.98
N LYS A 196 10.36 1.23 -17.11
CA LYS A 196 9.18 0.34 -17.14
C LYS A 196 9.43 -1.01 -16.50
N GLU A 197 10.67 -1.50 -16.46
CA GLU A 197 11.01 -2.78 -15.83
C GLU A 197 11.01 -2.67 -14.31
N PHE A 198 11.61 -1.61 -13.77
CA PHE A 198 11.63 -1.34 -12.33
C PHE A 198 10.23 -1.10 -11.75
N VAL A 199 9.40 -0.32 -12.45
CA VAL A 199 8.01 -0.06 -12.01
C VAL A 199 7.18 -1.34 -12.05
N LYS A 200 7.36 -2.21 -13.06
CA LYS A 200 6.67 -3.51 -13.12
C LYS A 200 7.13 -4.48 -12.04
N PHE A 201 8.43 -4.48 -11.74
CA PHE A 201 8.98 -5.25 -10.63
C PHE A 201 8.34 -4.82 -9.30
N GLN A 202 8.22 -3.51 -9.07
CA GLN A 202 7.52 -3.00 -7.89
C GLN A 202 6.04 -3.41 -7.85
N GLN A 203 5.29 -3.24 -8.94
CA GLN A 203 3.86 -3.56 -8.98
C GLN A 203 3.50 -5.02 -8.69
N GLN A 204 4.47 -5.94 -8.76
CA GLN A 204 4.25 -7.36 -8.45
C GLN A 204 4.72 -7.73 -7.03
N VAL A 205 5.68 -7.00 -6.46
CA VAL A 205 6.21 -7.23 -5.11
C VAL A 205 5.50 -6.37 -4.05
N VAL A 206 4.79 -5.34 -4.49
CA VAL A 206 4.32 -4.27 -3.64
C VAL A 206 2.92 -3.86 -4.11
N ILE A 207 1.92 -4.01 -3.24
CA ILE A 207 0.59 -3.45 -3.50
C ILE A 207 0.68 -1.93 -3.24
N PRO A 208 0.60 -1.07 -4.27
CA PRO A 208 0.53 0.37 -4.01
C PRO A 208 -0.78 0.67 -3.28
N LYS A 209 -0.69 0.97 -1.98
CA LYS A 209 -1.84 1.48 -1.22
C LYS A 209 -2.09 2.90 -1.69
N SER A 210 -3.29 3.18 -2.18
CA SER A 210 -3.67 4.52 -2.67
C SER A 210 -4.67 5.16 -1.72
N LYS A 211 -4.49 6.46 -1.44
CA LYS A 211 -5.44 7.28 -0.68
C LYS A 211 -6.85 7.22 -1.27
N ILE A 212 -6.95 7.30 -2.60
CA ILE A 212 -8.21 7.19 -3.33
C ILE A 212 -8.76 5.76 -3.22
N GLY A 213 -7.88 4.75 -3.27
CA GLY A 213 -8.27 3.35 -3.07
C GLY A 213 -8.81 3.05 -1.68
N ALA A 214 -8.25 3.67 -0.64
CA ALA A 214 -8.77 3.59 0.72
C ALA A 214 -10.13 4.30 0.84
N ALA A 215 -10.26 5.51 0.27
CA ALA A 215 -11.51 6.27 0.28
C ALA A 215 -12.67 5.55 -0.43
N ILE A 216 -12.44 4.94 -1.61
CA ILE A 216 -13.46 4.15 -2.32
C ILE A 216 -13.95 2.97 -1.48
N ARG A 217 -13.07 2.31 -0.73
CA ARG A 217 -13.46 1.21 0.17
C ARG A 217 -14.28 1.71 1.35
N SER A 218 -13.88 2.82 1.96
CA SER A 218 -14.67 3.45 3.03
C SER A 218 -16.00 4.03 2.55
N PHE A 219 -16.11 4.40 1.28
CA PHE A 219 -17.37 4.76 0.64
C PHE A 219 -18.31 3.56 0.55
N LEU A 220 -17.79 2.36 0.23
CA LEU A 220 -18.61 1.14 0.19
C LEU A 220 -19.02 0.67 1.59
N ILE A 221 -18.08 0.67 2.54
CA ILE A 221 -18.30 0.23 3.92
C ILE A 221 -17.53 1.16 4.86
N PRO A 222 -18.20 1.92 5.76
CA PRO A 222 -17.51 2.78 6.72
C PRO A 222 -16.48 1.97 7.53
N GLY A 223 -15.20 2.39 7.50
CA GLY A 223 -14.11 1.71 8.21
C GLY A 223 -13.28 0.72 7.37
N TRP A 224 -13.73 0.34 6.17
CA TRP A 224 -13.01 -0.63 5.34
C TRP A 224 -11.72 -0.09 4.74
N GLY A 225 -11.67 1.20 4.39
CA GLY A 225 -10.44 1.86 3.93
C GLY A 225 -9.36 1.96 5.03
N GLN A 226 -9.77 2.11 6.29
CA GLN A 226 -8.87 2.09 7.45
C GLN A 226 -8.26 0.69 7.64
N LEU A 227 -9.06 -0.38 7.51
CA LEU A 227 -8.55 -1.75 7.53
C LEU A 227 -7.58 -2.02 6.37
N TYR A 228 -7.86 -1.48 5.18
CA TYR A 228 -6.94 -1.55 4.03
C TYR A 228 -5.59 -0.87 4.31
N ASN A 229 -5.58 0.17 5.14
CA ASN A 229 -4.37 0.87 5.59
C ASN A 229 -3.76 0.27 6.87
N ASP A 230 -4.16 -0.94 7.29
CA ASP A 230 -3.74 -1.61 8.54
C ASP A 230 -4.07 -0.85 9.83
N ALA A 231 -4.93 0.17 9.76
CA ALA A 231 -5.45 0.86 10.91
C ALA A 231 -6.61 0.05 11.52
N LYS A 232 -6.27 -1.10 12.13
CA LYS A 232 -7.25 -2.09 12.63
C LYS A 232 -8.21 -1.49 13.66
N LEU A 233 -7.68 -0.77 14.64
CA LEU A 233 -8.49 -0.17 15.71
C LEU A 233 -9.54 0.78 15.13
N THR A 234 -9.13 1.74 14.30
CA THR A 234 -10.04 2.72 13.70
C THR A 234 -10.99 2.09 12.69
N GLY A 235 -10.53 1.09 11.93
CA GLY A 235 -11.38 0.36 10.99
C GLY A 235 -12.50 -0.40 11.69
N TYR A 236 -12.18 -1.23 12.69
CA TYR A 236 -13.20 -1.98 13.43
C TYR A 236 -14.12 -1.08 14.24
N SER A 237 -13.59 -0.03 14.90
CA SER A 237 -14.43 0.90 15.67
C SER A 237 -15.45 1.60 14.79
N THR A 238 -15.05 1.99 13.58
CA THR A 238 -15.93 2.66 12.61
C THR A 238 -17.01 1.72 12.08
N ILE A 239 -16.66 0.46 11.79
CA ILE A 239 -17.65 -0.56 11.38
C ILE A 239 -18.66 -0.81 12.49
N ILE A 240 -18.19 -1.00 13.73
CA ILE A 240 -19.06 -1.24 14.88
C ILE A 240 -19.98 -0.05 15.10
N ALA A 241 -19.46 1.19 15.12
CA ALA A 241 -20.27 2.39 15.27
C ALA A 241 -21.29 2.56 14.13
N GLY A 242 -20.90 2.25 12.90
CA GLY A 242 -21.80 2.23 11.75
C GLY A 242 -22.94 1.23 11.89
N LEU A 243 -22.63 0.00 12.29
CA LEU A 243 -23.64 -1.05 12.53
C LEU A 243 -24.56 -0.71 13.69
N SER A 244 -24.03 -0.20 14.80
CA SER A 244 -24.81 0.21 15.97
C SER A 244 -25.80 1.32 15.64
N THR A 245 -25.38 2.34 14.87
CA THR A 245 -26.26 3.46 14.50
C THR A 245 -27.35 3.04 13.51
N VAL A 246 -27.04 2.21 12.51
CA VAL A 246 -28.05 1.65 11.60
C VAL A 246 -29.02 0.72 12.35
N GLY A 247 -28.52 -0.13 13.24
CA GLY A 247 -29.37 -1.00 14.08
C GLY A 247 -30.31 -0.21 14.98
N THR A 248 -29.81 0.88 15.58
CA THR A 248 -30.62 1.80 16.40
C THR A 248 -31.69 2.51 15.56
N ALA A 249 -31.35 2.94 14.34
CA ALA A 249 -32.31 3.54 13.42
C ALA A 249 -33.41 2.55 13.02
N ALA A 250 -33.06 1.31 12.71
CA ALA A 250 -34.01 0.25 12.38
C ALA A 250 -34.94 -0.08 13.56
N LEU A 251 -34.39 -0.22 14.78
CA LEU A 251 -35.16 -0.47 15.98
C LEU A 251 -36.17 0.64 16.25
N TYR A 252 -35.73 1.90 16.25
CA TYR A 252 -36.63 3.02 16.48
C TYR A 252 -37.62 3.24 15.33
N GLY A 253 -37.23 2.94 14.09
CA GLY A 253 -38.17 2.94 12.96
C GLY A 253 -39.28 1.91 13.17
N TYR A 254 -38.93 0.69 13.56
CA TYR A 254 -39.89 -0.37 13.86
C TYR A 254 -40.82 0.00 15.02
N LEU A 255 -40.28 0.46 16.15
CA LEU A 255 -41.08 0.93 17.29
C LEU A 255 -42.00 2.10 16.91
N GLY A 256 -41.54 2.98 16.02
CA GLY A 256 -42.34 4.06 15.44
C GLY A 256 -43.55 3.53 14.68
N THR A 257 -43.34 2.54 13.79
CA THR A 257 -44.45 1.92 13.02
C THR A 257 -45.46 1.21 13.90
N MET A 258 -45.03 0.55 14.99
CA MET A 258 -45.93 -0.10 15.94
C MET A 258 -46.78 0.92 16.71
N ALA A 259 -46.16 1.99 17.23
CA ALA A 259 -46.87 3.05 17.93
C ALA A 259 -47.83 3.82 17.00
N GLU A 260 -47.46 4.00 15.73
CA GLU A 260 -48.33 4.59 14.73
C GLU A 260 -49.54 3.69 14.44
N ALA A 261 -49.34 2.38 14.29
CA ALA A 261 -50.43 1.43 14.10
C ALA A 261 -51.45 1.47 15.25
N GLU A 262 -50.99 1.49 16.51
CA GLU A 262 -51.86 1.63 17.69
C GLU A 262 -52.62 2.97 17.71
N TYR A 263 -51.98 4.06 17.29
CA TYR A 263 -52.65 5.37 17.16
C TYR A 263 -53.78 5.34 16.12
N GLN A 264 -53.58 4.64 14.99
CA GLN A 264 -54.57 4.54 13.92
C GLN A 264 -55.83 3.74 14.31
N GLU A 265 -55.84 3.06 15.46
CA GLU A 265 -57.06 2.46 16.02
C GLU A 265 -58.11 3.50 16.44
N ASN A 266 -57.75 4.79 16.51
CA ASN A 266 -58.65 5.92 16.80
C ASN A 266 -59.48 5.76 18.09
N LYS A 267 -58.91 5.15 19.12
CA LYS A 267 -59.52 5.02 20.45
C LYS A 267 -59.04 6.16 21.36
N ALA A 268 -59.87 6.58 22.30
CA ALA A 268 -59.52 7.64 23.26
C ALA A 268 -58.24 7.30 24.07
N GLU A 269 -58.02 6.03 24.37
CA GLU A 269 -56.85 5.53 25.11
C GLU A 269 -55.54 5.55 24.29
N THR A 270 -55.61 5.53 22.95
CA THR A 270 -54.42 5.43 22.09
C THR A 270 -53.92 6.77 21.56
N VAL A 271 -54.58 7.89 21.90
CA VAL A 271 -54.20 9.24 21.44
C VAL A 271 -52.75 9.60 21.83
N SER A 272 -52.30 9.14 23.00
CA SER A 272 -50.92 9.35 23.50
C SER A 272 -49.85 8.70 22.61
N ARG A 273 -50.21 7.65 21.85
CA ARG A 273 -49.28 6.91 20.98
C ARG A 273 -48.73 7.73 19.83
N ARG A 274 -49.42 8.79 19.40
CA ARG A 274 -48.89 9.74 18.42
C ARG A 274 -47.59 10.39 18.91
N ALA A 275 -47.51 10.75 20.19
CA ALA A 275 -46.33 11.35 20.77
C ALA A 275 -45.16 10.34 20.86
N ASP A 276 -45.48 9.08 21.18
CA ASP A 276 -44.51 7.98 21.18
C ASP A 276 -43.94 7.74 19.77
N ALA A 277 -44.80 7.63 18.75
CA ALA A 277 -44.39 7.46 17.35
C ALA A 277 -43.47 8.60 16.89
N ASN A 278 -43.85 9.85 17.18
CA ASN A 278 -43.02 11.02 16.88
C ASN A 278 -41.65 10.97 17.58
N ARG A 279 -41.59 10.51 18.84
CA ARG A 279 -40.34 10.34 19.58
C ARG A 279 -39.45 9.27 18.93
N TYR A 280 -40.02 8.12 18.57
CA TYR A 280 -39.30 7.03 17.92
C TYR A 280 -38.77 7.44 16.54
N TYR A 281 -39.59 8.07 15.69
CA TYR A 281 -39.13 8.56 14.40
C TYR A 281 -38.07 9.66 14.52
N ARG A 282 -38.15 10.53 15.53
CA ARG A 282 -37.09 11.50 15.82
C ARG A 282 -35.78 10.80 16.17
N ASN A 283 -35.80 9.80 17.05
CA ASN A 283 -34.60 9.05 17.44
C ASN A 283 -34.01 8.25 16.27
N ALA A 284 -34.87 7.65 15.42
CA ALA A 284 -34.44 6.98 14.20
C ALA A 284 -33.71 7.95 13.24
N ARG A 285 -34.26 9.16 13.04
CA ARG A 285 -33.58 10.20 12.23
C ARG A 285 -32.25 10.63 12.83
N ILE A 286 -32.18 10.83 14.14
CA ILE A 286 -30.91 11.17 14.81
C ILE A 286 -29.87 10.07 14.55
N ALA A 287 -30.25 8.81 14.71
CA ALA A 287 -29.36 7.68 14.45
C ALA A 287 -28.89 7.61 12.98
N LEU A 288 -29.76 7.91 12.02
CA LEU A 288 -29.39 8.01 10.59
C LEU A 288 -28.44 9.18 10.31
N TRP A 289 -28.65 10.33 10.94
CA TRP A 289 -27.71 11.46 10.85
C TRP A 289 -26.35 11.12 11.47
N SER A 290 -26.33 10.42 12.60
CA SER A 290 -25.10 9.91 13.21
C SER A 290 -24.39 8.92 12.27
N TYR A 291 -25.13 8.01 11.63
CA TYR A 291 -24.56 7.10 10.64
C TYR A 291 -23.95 7.84 9.44
N ALA A 292 -24.65 8.84 8.90
CA ALA A 292 -24.14 9.67 7.81
C ALA A 292 -22.85 10.41 8.21
N ALA A 293 -22.78 10.96 9.43
CA ALA A 293 -21.59 11.60 9.95
C ALA A 293 -20.41 10.63 10.08
N ILE A 294 -20.65 9.43 10.63
CA ILE A 294 -19.63 8.36 10.72
C ILE A 294 -19.15 7.97 9.32
N TRP A 295 -20.06 7.82 8.36
CA TRP A 295 -19.73 7.43 7.00
C TRP A 295 -18.89 8.49 6.27
N SER A 296 -19.28 9.76 6.35
CA SER A 296 -18.49 10.87 5.81
C SER A 296 -17.12 10.98 6.47
N PHE A 297 -17.06 10.86 7.80
CA PHE A 297 -15.80 10.85 8.54
C PHE A 297 -14.92 9.68 8.09
N ALA A 298 -15.47 8.48 7.93
CA ALA A 298 -14.73 7.30 7.50
C ALA A 298 -14.09 7.46 6.12
N ILE A 299 -14.78 8.11 5.18
CA ILE A 299 -14.26 8.40 3.84
C ILE A 299 -13.11 9.42 3.94
N PHE A 300 -13.33 10.51 4.66
CA PHE A 300 -12.34 11.57 4.86
C PHE A 300 -11.08 11.04 5.57
N ASP A 301 -11.27 10.35 6.69
CA ASP A 301 -10.19 9.76 7.47
C ASP A 301 -9.41 8.73 6.63
N ALA A 302 -10.06 7.87 5.85
CA ALA A 302 -9.36 6.92 4.98
C ALA A 302 -8.53 7.61 3.88
N TYR A 303 -8.97 8.77 3.40
CA TYR A 303 -8.22 9.58 2.44
C TYR A 303 -7.02 10.29 3.08
N VAL A 304 -7.20 10.87 4.27
CA VAL A 304 -6.17 11.65 4.98
C VAL A 304 -5.13 10.73 5.64
N SER A 305 -5.60 9.71 6.37
CA SER A 305 -4.75 8.70 7.03
C SER A 305 -4.12 7.70 6.06
N GLY A 306 -4.61 7.67 4.81
CA GLY A 306 -4.06 6.82 3.77
C GLY A 306 -2.58 7.10 3.53
N THR A 307 -1.72 6.18 3.94
CA THR A 307 -0.30 6.23 3.55
C THR A 307 -0.17 5.70 2.14
N SER A 308 0.49 6.44 1.25
CA SER A 308 0.97 5.90 -0.02
C SER A 308 2.12 4.91 0.16
N ASN A 309 2.65 4.79 1.39
CA ASN A 309 3.70 3.87 1.75
C ASN A 309 3.26 2.47 1.42
N SER A 310 3.91 1.95 0.40
CA SER A 310 3.62 0.67 -0.12
C SER A 310 4.15 -0.39 0.84
N LYS A 311 3.33 -1.41 1.13
CA LYS A 311 3.77 -2.57 1.91
C LYS A 311 4.20 -3.64 0.93
N ILE A 312 5.38 -4.20 1.20
CA ILE A 312 5.87 -5.36 0.47
C ILE A 312 4.93 -6.52 0.81
N ASP A 313 4.26 -7.04 -0.21
CA ASP A 313 3.35 -8.17 -0.04
C ASP A 313 4.18 -9.45 -0.07
N LEU A 314 4.47 -9.98 1.12
CA LEU A 314 5.27 -11.20 1.29
C LEU A 314 4.61 -12.42 0.62
N ASN A 315 3.28 -12.43 0.48
CA ASN A 315 2.55 -13.52 -0.18
C ASN A 315 2.67 -13.40 -1.70
N ALA A 316 2.48 -12.19 -2.25
CA ALA A 316 2.77 -11.95 -3.66
C ALA A 316 4.24 -12.24 -4.00
N TRP A 317 5.16 -12.00 -3.06
CA TRP A 317 6.57 -12.34 -3.19
C TRP A 317 6.80 -13.86 -3.24
N SER A 318 6.17 -14.62 -2.34
CA SER A 318 6.16 -16.09 -2.36
C SER A 318 5.48 -16.68 -3.60
N ASP A 319 4.45 -16.01 -4.14
CA ASP A 319 3.78 -16.42 -5.38
C ASP A 319 4.69 -16.20 -6.61
N LEU A 320 5.45 -15.10 -6.63
CA LEU A 320 6.45 -14.87 -7.68
C LEU A 320 7.62 -15.85 -7.59
N GLU A 321 7.98 -16.27 -6.37
CA GLU A 321 8.97 -17.32 -6.10
C GLU A 321 8.51 -18.69 -6.60
N SER A 322 7.32 -19.13 -6.16
CA SER A 322 6.73 -20.42 -6.57
C SER A 322 6.46 -20.51 -8.09
N THR A 323 6.27 -19.37 -8.77
CA THR A 323 6.11 -19.31 -10.23
C THR A 323 7.43 -19.24 -11.00
N GLY A 324 8.59 -19.26 -10.31
CA GLY A 324 9.93 -19.18 -10.90
C GLY A 324 10.18 -17.88 -11.66
N LEU A 325 9.42 -16.83 -11.33
CA LEU A 325 9.50 -15.52 -11.97
C LEU A 325 10.54 -14.62 -11.31
N ILE A 326 10.69 -14.79 -10.01
CA ILE A 326 11.84 -14.38 -9.20
C ILE A 326 12.26 -15.63 -8.41
N PHE A 327 13.54 -15.81 -8.12
CA PHE A 327 14.05 -17.03 -7.43
C PHE A 327 13.67 -18.37 -8.09
N SER A 328 14.37 -18.73 -9.16
CA SER A 328 14.42 -20.11 -9.66
C SER A 328 15.85 -20.65 -9.53
N GLY A 329 16.27 -20.91 -8.30
CA GLY A 329 17.55 -21.55 -8.02
C GLY A 329 17.45 -22.29 -6.70
N THR A 330 17.53 -23.61 -6.76
CA THR A 330 17.88 -24.43 -5.61
C THR A 330 19.14 -23.86 -4.96
N PHE A 331 19.09 -23.79 -3.64
CA PHE A 331 20.13 -23.29 -2.74
C PHE A 331 21.50 -23.91 -3.02
#